data_AF-A0A091MD54-F1
#
_entry.id   AF-A0A091MD54-F1
#
_cell.length_a   1.000
_cell.length_b   1.000
_cell.length_c   1.000
_cell.angle_alpha   90.00
_cell.angle_beta   90.00
_cell.angle_gamma   90.00
#
_symmetry.space_group_name_H-M   'P 1'
#
loop_
_entity.id
_entity.type
_entity.pdbx_description
1 polymer ?
#
loop_
_entity_poly.entity_id
_entity_poly.type
_entity_poly.pdbx_seq_one_letter_code
_entity_poly.pdbx_strand_id
1 'polypeptide(L)' 'WGRLCLLLSLLLQMPGSQAKCYFQAKAPCEYEGKQFSLGESWLSTNCLLCTCLHPIGVGC' A
#
# COMPACT_ATOMS: atom_id res chain seq x y z
N TRP A 1 15.80 -8.37 30.27
CA TRP A 1 15.99 -7.42 29.16
C TRP A 1 16.18 -8.15 27.83
N GLY A 2 17.18 -9.02 27.67
CA GLY A 2 17.37 -9.77 26.41
C GLY A 2 16.17 -10.60 25.92
N ARG A 3 15.45 -11.28 26.83
CA ARG A 3 14.21 -12.01 26.48
C ARG A 3 13.06 -11.10 26.02
N LEU A 4 12.98 -9.89 26.59
CA LEU A 4 11.96 -8.91 26.21
C LEU A 4 12.27 -8.34 24.82
N CYS A 5 13.54 -8.05 24.53
CA CYS A 5 13.99 -7.64 23.21
C CYS A 5 13.72 -8.72 22.16
N LEU A 6 14.01 -10.00 22.45
CA LEU A 6 13.74 -11.12 21.54
C LEU A 6 12.24 -11.27 21.22
N LEU A 7 11.36 -11.09 22.22
CA LEU A 7 9.92 -11.11 22.01
C LEU A 7 9.44 -9.93 21.14
N LEU A 8 9.97 -8.72 21.37
CA LEU A 8 9.68 -7.54 20.56
C LEU A 8 10.13 -7.72 19.10
N SER A 9 11.31 -8.29 18.88
CA SER A 9 11.81 -8.58 17.53
C SER A 9 10.93 -9.58 16.80
N LEU A 10 10.49 -10.65 17.46
CA LEU A 10 9.61 -11.67 16.88
C LEU A 10 8.23 -11.11 16.51
N LEU A 11 7.71 -10.17 17.30
CA LEU A 11 6.45 -9.47 17.02
C LEU A 11 6.56 -8.51 15.84
N LEU A 12 7.74 -7.94 15.60
CA LEU A 12 8.00 -7.00 14.49
C LEU A 12 8.34 -7.72 13.17
N GLN A 13 8.44 -9.05 13.17
CA GLN A 13 8.53 -9.83 11.95
C GLN A 13 7.15 -9.88 11.29
N MET A 14 6.69 -8.74 10.78
CA MET A 14 5.63 -8.75 9.78
C MET A 14 6.18 -9.53 8.58
N PRO A 15 5.60 -10.68 8.20
CA PRO A 15 6.00 -11.34 6.97
C PRO A 15 5.82 -10.28 5.88
N GLY A 16 6.93 -9.92 5.21
CA GLY A 16 6.91 -8.90 4.17
C GLY A 16 5.73 -9.22 3.26
N SER A 17 4.73 -8.32 3.27
CA SER A 17 3.49 -8.49 2.51
C SER A 17 3.90 -8.94 1.13
N GLN A 18 3.37 -10.08 0.68
CA GLN A 18 3.69 -10.64 -0.63
C GLN A 18 3.39 -9.54 -1.65
N ALA A 19 4.42 -8.81 -2.08
CA ALA A 19 4.27 -7.54 -2.80
C ALA A 19 3.94 -7.82 -4.26
N LYS A 20 2.76 -8.39 -4.47
CA LYS A 20 2.15 -8.48 -5.78
C LYS A 20 1.50 -7.14 -6.06
N CYS A 21 2.16 -6.38 -6.93
CA CYS A 21 1.56 -5.20 -7.51
C CYS A 21 0.71 -5.59 -8.72
N TYR A 22 -0.46 -4.97 -8.83
CA TYR A 22 -1.32 -4.95 -9.99
C TYR A 22 -1.45 -3.52 -10.51
N PHE A 23 -1.85 -3.42 -11.78
CA PHE A 23 -2.08 -2.14 -12.42
C PHE A 23 -3.43 -2.14 -13.13
N GLN A 24 -4.24 -1.14 -12.86
CA GLN A 24 -5.51 -0.91 -13.53
C GLN A 24 -5.45 0.36 -14.38
N ALA A 25 -5.24 0.18 -15.69
CA ALA A 25 -5.02 1.25 -16.66
C ALA A 25 -6.22 2.18 -16.93
N LYS A 26 -7.40 1.90 -16.36
CA LYS A 26 -8.62 2.72 -16.52
C LYS A 26 -9.34 2.97 -15.19
N ALA A 27 -8.70 2.61 -14.06
CA ALA A 27 -9.27 2.90 -12.77
C ALA A 27 -9.16 4.41 -12.50
N PRO A 28 -10.24 5.08 -12.03
CA PRO A 28 -10.17 6.48 -11.66
C PRO A 28 -9.21 6.66 -10.47
N CYS A 29 -8.49 7.78 -10.44
CA CYS A 29 -7.69 8.19 -9.28
C CYS A 29 -8.60 8.78 -8.20
N GLU A 30 -9.53 7.97 -7.72
CA GLU A 30 -10.47 8.32 -6.65
C GLU A 30 -10.52 7.16 -5.66
N TYR A 31 -10.44 7.48 -4.37
CA TYR A 31 -10.57 6.51 -3.30
C TYR A 31 -11.36 7.15 -2.15
N GLU A 32 -12.41 6.47 -1.71
CA GLU A 32 -13.31 6.94 -0.63
C GLU A 32 -13.85 8.37 -0.87
N GLY A 33 -14.17 8.70 -2.13
CA GLY A 33 -14.69 10.01 -2.52
C GLY A 33 -13.64 11.13 -2.55
N LYS A 34 -12.36 10.82 -2.28
CA LYS A 34 -11.24 11.76 -2.46
C LYS A 34 -10.59 11.54 -3.82
N GLN A 35 -10.44 12.62 -4.57
CA GLN A 35 -9.67 12.64 -5.81
C GLN A 35 -8.17 12.71 -5.49
N PHE A 36 -7.37 11.94 -6.23
CA PHE A 36 -5.91 11.94 -6.17
C PHE A 36 -5.31 12.42 -7.49
N SER A 37 -4.33 13.30 -7.39
CA SER A 37 -3.54 13.78 -8.52
C SER A 37 -2.51 12.74 -8.95
N LEU A 38 -2.01 12.86 -10.18
CA LEU A 38 -0.90 12.04 -10.66
C LEU A 38 0.29 12.07 -9.70
N GLY A 39 0.79 10.89 -9.36
CA GLY A 39 1.89 10.70 -8.40
C GLY A 39 1.47 10.68 -6.93
N GLU A 40 0.22 11.00 -6.59
CA GLU A 40 -0.27 10.86 -5.22
C GLU A 40 -0.59 9.40 -4.90
N SER A 41 -0.40 9.05 -3.63
CA SER A 41 -0.58 7.69 -3.12
C SER A 41 -1.51 7.66 -1.92
N TRP A 42 -2.14 6.50 -1.71
CA TRP A 42 -3.00 6.23 -0.56
C TRP A 42 -2.87 4.77 -0.12
N LEU A 43 -3.20 4.52 1.15
CA LEU A 43 -3.33 3.17 1.66
C LEU A 43 -4.79 2.72 1.49
N SER A 44 -5.01 1.62 0.78
CA SER A 44 -6.33 1.00 0.70
C SER A 44 -6.69 0.25 1.99
N THR A 45 -7.97 -0.07 2.16
CA THR A 45 -8.47 -0.95 3.24
C THR A 45 -7.82 -2.34 3.25
N ASN A 46 -7.27 -2.79 2.11
CA ASN A 46 -6.53 -4.06 2.00
C ASN A 46 -5.03 -3.93 2.35
N CYS A 47 -4.63 -2.81 2.95
CA CYS A 47 -3.23 -2.50 3.29
C CYS A 47 -2.29 -2.47 2.07
N LEU A 48 -2.83 -2.21 0.87
CA LEU A 48 -2.04 -1.99 -0.33
C LEU A 48 -1.75 -0.51 -0.51
N LEU A 49 -0.50 -0.18 -0.85
CA LEU A 49 -0.09 1.16 -1.23
C LEU A 49 -0.44 1.40 -2.69
N CYS A 50 -1.46 2.22 -2.92
CA CYS A 50 -1.94 2.57 -4.25
C CYS A 50 -1.37 3.92 -4.68
N THR A 51 -1.07 4.10 -5.98
CA THR A 51 -0.59 5.35 -6.57
C THR A 51 -1.34 5.66 -7.87
N CYS A 52 -1.69 6.93 -8.08
CA CYS A 52 -2.24 7.41 -9.34
C CYS A 52 -1.13 7.57 -10.39
N LEU A 53 -1.22 6.85 -11.50
CA LEU A 53 -0.19 6.75 -12.53
C LEU A 53 -0.68 7.21 -13.90
N HIS A 54 0.26 7.50 -14.81
CA HIS A 54 -0.01 7.89 -16.19
C HIS A 54 -0.38 6.67 -17.06
N PRO A 55 -1.30 6.78 -18.05
CA PRO A 55 -2.08 7.95 -18.47
C PRO A 55 -3.51 7.97 -17.89
N ILE A 56 -3.65 7.86 -16.56
CA ILE A 56 -4.89 7.62 -15.77
C ILE A 56 -5.06 6.13 -15.47
N GLY A 57 -4.40 5.68 -14.42
CA GLY A 57 -4.61 4.35 -13.85
C GLY A 57 -4.13 4.29 -12.40
N VAL A 58 -4.48 3.20 -11.71
CA VAL A 58 -4.10 2.96 -10.32
C VAL A 58 -3.18 1.75 -10.25
N GLY A 59 -2.00 1.93 -9.67
CA GLY A 59 -1.08 0.85 -9.32
C GLY A 59 -1.09 0.62 -7.82
N CYS A 60 -1.41 -0.59 -7.39
CA CYS A 60 -1.25 -1.08 -6.02
C CYS A 60 -0.60 -2.46 -6.16
#